data_AF-A0A3E0DRV0-F1
#
_entry.id   AF-A0A3E0DRV0-F1
#
_cell.length_a   1.000
_cell.length_b   1.000
_cell.length_c   1.000
_cell.angle_alpha   90.00
_cell.angle_beta   90.00
_cell.angle_gamma   90.00
#
_symmetry.space_group_name_H-M   'P 1'
#
loop_
_entity.id
_entity.type
_entity.pdbx_description
1 polymer ?
#
loop_
_entity_poly.entity_id
_entity_poly.type
_entity_poly.pdbx_seq_one_letter_code
_entity_poly.pdbx_strand_id
1 'polypeptide(L)'
;MSRYISPVLYILLMLVGCAAFISIAGVRVGLFEPITGFSLLRQSVFASLALSAFAALSMFFCRKECNVSSQRFFGLVLTVSLVYSLMWIVFYVERCNLPQINDISTDTVSPPLFINATFLRKSNQNSLDYNPKVAAIQKANYPEVKPVFTDKDIKLAYQKTLKLIQDKGWQLNGSYPEVGIIEATARTPIFGFRDDVVLRVAMVDGKVRIDMRSCSRVGTGDFGMNAKRIVNFMTDLEFSLNSRPMDRVHYLK
;
A
#
# COMPACT_ATOMS: atom_id res chain seq x y z
N MET A 1 -34.23 16.86 -27.04
CA MET A 1 -33.46 16.55 -25.80
C MET A 1 -32.02 16.10 -26.07
N SER A 2 -31.75 15.34 -27.14
CA SER A 2 -30.40 14.82 -27.47
C SER A 2 -29.25 15.86 -27.51
N ARG A 3 -29.50 17.10 -27.98
CA ARG A 3 -28.46 18.14 -28.13
C ARG A 3 -27.73 18.54 -26.84
N TYR A 4 -28.38 18.40 -25.68
CA TYR A 4 -27.80 18.74 -24.38
C TYR A 4 -27.10 17.57 -23.68
N ILE A 5 -27.31 16.33 -24.15
CA ILE A 5 -26.74 15.13 -23.51
C ILE A 5 -25.22 15.08 -23.69
N SER A 6 -24.71 15.35 -24.89
CA SER A 6 -23.26 15.29 -25.14
C SER A 6 -22.45 16.30 -24.32
N PRO A 7 -22.84 17.60 -24.24
CA PRO A 7 -22.16 18.55 -23.36
C PRO A 7 -22.20 18.14 -21.88
N VAL A 8 -23.32 17.62 -21.39
CA VAL A 8 -23.45 17.16 -20.00
C VAL A 8 -22.52 15.98 -19.72
N LEU A 9 -22.53 14.95 -20.57
CA LEU A 9 -21.65 13.79 -20.42
C LEU A 9 -20.17 14.19 -20.50
N TYR A 10 -19.82 15.16 -21.35
CA TYR A 10 -18.46 15.70 -21.43
C TYR A 10 -18.04 16.38 -20.12
N ILE A 11 -18.88 17.27 -19.58
CA ILE A 11 -18.61 17.97 -18.33
C ILE A 11 -18.47 16.97 -17.19
N LEU A 12 -19.37 15.99 -17.09
CA LEU A 12 -19.29 14.95 -16.05
C LEU A 12 -18.01 14.11 -16.17
N LEU A 13 -17.62 13.73 -17.39
CA LEU A 13 -16.37 13.01 -17.63
C LEU A 13 -15.16 13.83 -17.18
N MET A 14 -15.14 15.14 -17.51
CA MET A 14 -14.08 16.05 -17.08
C MET A 14 -14.03 16.15 -15.55
N LEU A 15 -15.18 16.33 -14.89
CA LEU A 15 -15.27 16.41 -13.43
C LEU A 15 -14.77 15.13 -12.75
N VAL A 16 -15.15 13.96 -13.26
CA VAL A 16 -14.64 12.66 -12.77
C VAL A 16 -13.12 12.57 -12.94
N GLY A 17 -12.60 12.95 -14.10
CA GLY A 17 -11.16 12.97 -14.37
C GLY A 17 -10.40 13.92 -13.44
N CYS A 18 -10.91 15.14 -13.25
CA CYS A 18 -10.36 16.13 -12.32
C CYS A 18 -10.40 15.62 -10.88
N ALA A 19 -11.50 15.02 -10.43
CA ALA A 19 -11.60 14.45 -9.09
C ALA A 19 -10.58 13.34 -8.87
N ALA A 20 -10.43 12.42 -9.83
CA ALA A 20 -9.43 11.36 -9.78
C ALA A 20 -8.00 11.92 -9.75
N PHE A 21 -7.70 12.91 -10.59
CA PHE A 21 -6.39 13.56 -10.62
C PHE A 21 -6.08 14.27 -9.30
N ILE A 22 -7.00 15.12 -8.82
CA ILE A 22 -6.87 15.89 -7.57
C ILE A 22 -6.69 14.95 -6.37
N SER A 23 -7.36 13.79 -6.37
CA SER A 23 -7.26 12.82 -5.30
C SER A 23 -5.82 12.32 -5.06
N ILE A 24 -5.06 12.06 -6.14
CA ILE A 24 -3.69 11.57 -6.08
C ILE A 24 -2.72 12.76 -5.97
N ALA A 25 -2.87 13.75 -6.85
CA ALA A 25 -1.98 14.91 -6.91
C ALA A 25 -2.00 15.68 -5.58
N GLY A 26 -3.18 15.89 -4.99
CA GLY A 26 -3.34 16.58 -3.71
C GLY A 26 -2.60 15.89 -2.57
N VAL A 27 -2.57 14.55 -2.54
CA VAL A 27 -1.77 13.82 -1.55
C VAL A 27 -0.27 13.98 -1.80
N ARG A 28 0.17 14.00 -3.06
CA ARG A 28 1.60 14.13 -3.41
C ARG A 28 2.19 15.50 -3.13
N VAL A 29 1.41 16.55 -3.32
CA VAL A 29 1.83 17.91 -2.96
C VAL A 29 1.57 18.24 -1.49
N GLY A 30 1.04 17.29 -0.70
CA GLY A 30 0.81 17.46 0.73
C GLY A 30 -0.44 18.26 1.11
N LEU A 31 -1.37 18.49 0.17
CA LEU A 31 -2.64 19.15 0.44
C LEU A 31 -3.61 18.25 1.22
N PHE A 32 -3.59 16.94 0.98
CA PHE A 32 -4.49 15.98 1.62
C PHE A 32 -3.72 14.92 2.41
N GLU A 33 -4.34 14.44 3.49
CA GLU A 33 -3.90 13.19 4.09
C GLU A 33 -4.17 12.01 3.14
N PRO A 34 -3.31 10.96 3.14
CA PRO A 34 -3.47 9.81 2.25
C PRO A 34 -4.86 9.17 2.25
N ILE A 35 -5.50 9.09 3.43
CA ILE A 35 -6.83 8.50 3.58
C ILE A 35 -7.91 9.34 2.88
N THR A 36 -7.78 10.66 2.91
CA THR A 36 -8.70 11.59 2.25
C THR A 36 -8.57 11.48 0.74
N GLY A 37 -7.35 11.47 0.21
CA GLY A 37 -7.12 11.25 -1.22
C GLY A 37 -7.66 9.91 -1.70
N PHE A 38 -7.43 8.84 -0.94
CA PHE A 38 -7.99 7.53 -1.26
C PHE A 38 -9.53 7.53 -1.25
N SER A 39 -10.16 8.21 -0.29
CA SER A 39 -11.62 8.33 -0.26
C SER A 39 -12.16 9.13 -1.46
N LEU A 40 -11.50 10.20 -1.86
CA LEU A 40 -11.86 10.99 -3.05
C LEU A 40 -11.75 10.15 -4.33
N LEU A 41 -10.69 9.35 -4.48
CA LEU A 41 -10.55 8.43 -5.59
C LEU A 41 -11.69 7.39 -5.60
N ARG A 42 -12.04 6.84 -4.44
CA ARG A 42 -13.16 5.90 -4.33
C ARG A 42 -14.49 6.54 -4.75
N GLN A 43 -14.72 7.79 -4.39
CA GLN A 43 -15.91 8.54 -4.82
C GLN A 43 -15.90 8.79 -6.34
N SER A 44 -14.74 9.10 -6.95
CA SER A 44 -14.66 9.27 -8.41
C SER A 44 -14.92 7.96 -9.17
N VAL A 45 -14.59 6.81 -8.58
CA VAL A 45 -14.96 5.49 -9.14
C VAL A 45 -16.48 5.30 -9.17
N PHE A 46 -17.20 5.59 -8.08
CA PHE A 46 -18.67 5.48 -8.07
C PHE A 46 -19.32 6.49 -9.03
N ALA A 47 -18.80 7.72 -9.09
CA ALA A 47 -19.28 8.72 -10.04
C ALA A 47 -19.04 8.29 -11.49
N SER A 48 -17.89 7.68 -11.78
CA SER A 48 -17.57 7.14 -13.10
C SER A 48 -18.48 5.97 -13.48
N LEU A 49 -18.81 5.09 -12.52
CA LEU A 49 -19.76 3.99 -12.76
C LEU A 49 -21.18 4.52 -13.07
N ALA A 50 -21.63 5.54 -12.35
CA ALA A 50 -22.89 6.21 -12.66
C ALA A 50 -22.86 6.89 -14.05
N LEU A 51 -21.73 7.50 -14.41
CA LEU A 51 -21.50 8.08 -15.74
C LEU A 51 -21.55 7.01 -16.85
N SER A 52 -20.98 5.83 -16.62
CA SER A 52 -21.10 4.68 -17.53
C SER A 52 -22.56 4.28 -17.73
N ALA A 53 -23.34 4.19 -16.64
CA ALA A 53 -24.76 3.88 -16.72
C ALA A 53 -25.54 4.94 -17.52
N PHE A 54 -25.28 6.23 -17.29
CA PHE A 54 -25.92 7.31 -18.07
C PHE A 54 -25.52 7.29 -19.54
N ALA A 55 -24.26 7.00 -19.88
CA ALA A 55 -23.82 6.86 -21.26
C ALA A 55 -24.51 5.68 -21.96
N ALA A 56 -24.66 4.53 -21.27
CA ALA A 56 -25.37 3.36 -21.78
C ALA A 56 -26.86 3.65 -22.01
N LEU A 57 -27.53 4.29 -21.03
CA LEU A 57 -28.94 4.69 -21.17
C LEU A 57 -29.12 5.69 -22.32
N SER A 58 -28.20 6.64 -22.48
CA SER A 58 -28.23 7.62 -23.58
C SER A 58 -28.09 6.94 -24.95
N MET A 59 -27.25 5.91 -25.07
CA MET A 59 -27.16 5.10 -26.30
C MET A 59 -28.43 4.31 -26.56
N PHE A 60 -29.07 3.76 -25.52
CA PHE A 60 -30.27 2.95 -25.67
C PHE A 60 -31.47 3.80 -26.09
N PHE A 61 -31.77 4.87 -25.34
CA PHE A 61 -32.95 5.70 -25.58
C PHE A 61 -32.81 6.63 -26.79
N CYS A 62 -31.61 7.16 -27.08
CA CYS A 62 -31.42 8.07 -28.20
C CYS A 62 -30.95 7.38 -29.49
N ARG A 63 -31.08 6.05 -29.59
CA ARG A 63 -30.59 5.26 -30.73
C ARG A 63 -31.18 5.69 -32.08
N LYS A 64 -32.43 6.14 -32.11
CA LYS A 64 -33.14 6.58 -33.33
C LYS A 64 -33.00 8.08 -33.64
N GLU A 65 -32.65 8.88 -32.64
CA GLU A 65 -32.68 10.36 -32.74
C GLU A 65 -31.27 11.00 -32.84
N CYS A 66 -30.21 10.25 -32.56
CA CYS A 66 -28.84 10.78 -32.53
C CYS A 66 -28.10 10.62 -33.86
N ASN A 67 -27.36 11.66 -34.25
CA ASN A 67 -26.35 11.59 -35.30
C ASN A 67 -25.24 10.57 -34.92
N VAL A 68 -24.60 9.96 -35.92
CA VAL A 68 -23.51 8.97 -35.77
C VAL A 68 -22.38 9.51 -34.90
N SER A 69 -22.06 10.80 -35.02
CA SER A 69 -21.05 11.46 -34.18
C SER A 69 -21.40 11.41 -32.69
N SER A 70 -22.67 11.68 -32.33
CA SER A 70 -23.13 11.62 -30.94
C SER A 70 -23.13 10.19 -30.40
N GLN A 71 -23.50 9.20 -31.22
CA GLN A 71 -23.42 7.78 -30.82
C GLN A 71 -21.98 7.34 -30.54
N ARG A 72 -21.02 7.74 -31.38
CA ARG A 72 -19.59 7.47 -31.15
C ARG A 72 -19.10 8.13 -29.86
N PHE A 73 -19.53 9.36 -29.58
CA PHE A 73 -19.17 10.06 -28.35
C PHE A 73 -19.71 9.34 -27.11
N PHE A 74 -20.98 8.90 -27.11
CA PHE A 74 -21.54 8.12 -26.00
C PHE A 74 -20.80 6.80 -25.78
N GLY A 75 -20.43 6.10 -26.87
CA GLY A 75 -19.62 4.89 -26.82
C GLY A 75 -18.23 5.12 -26.22
N LEU A 76 -17.60 6.27 -26.54
CA LEU A 76 -16.32 6.68 -25.95
C LEU A 76 -16.45 6.96 -24.45
N VAL A 77 -17.44 7.76 -24.04
CA VAL A 77 -17.68 8.07 -22.62
C VAL A 77 -17.95 6.78 -21.84
N LEU A 78 -18.80 5.88 -22.37
CA LEU A 78 -19.06 4.59 -21.76
C LEU A 78 -17.77 3.79 -21.60
N THR A 79 -17.00 3.61 -22.68
CA THR A 79 -15.77 2.79 -22.65
C THR A 79 -14.76 3.34 -21.65
N VAL A 80 -14.47 4.64 -21.69
CA VAL A 80 -13.46 5.26 -20.81
C VAL A 80 -13.89 5.18 -19.34
N SER A 81 -15.15 5.56 -19.03
CA SER A 81 -15.65 5.53 -17.66
C SER A 81 -15.74 4.11 -17.09
N LEU A 82 -16.13 3.14 -17.93
CA LEU A 82 -16.26 1.75 -17.52
C LEU A 82 -14.90 1.11 -17.30
N VAL A 83 -13.94 1.30 -18.22
CA VAL A 83 -12.57 0.78 -18.07
C VAL A 83 -11.91 1.34 -16.81
N TYR A 84 -12.04 2.65 -16.56
CA TYR A 84 -11.54 3.27 -15.33
C TYR A 84 -12.18 2.65 -14.09
N SER A 85 -13.51 2.50 -14.08
CA SER A 85 -14.24 1.95 -12.93
C SER A 85 -13.85 0.49 -12.67
N LEU A 86 -13.83 -0.34 -13.72
CA LEU A 86 -13.47 -1.75 -13.63
C LEU A 86 -12.04 -1.96 -13.13
N MET A 87 -11.08 -1.16 -13.59
CA MET A 87 -9.69 -1.24 -13.13
C MET A 87 -9.59 -1.12 -11.60
N TRP A 88 -10.27 -0.13 -11.01
CA TRP A 88 -10.25 0.09 -9.56
C TRP A 88 -11.12 -0.93 -8.79
N ILE A 89 -12.24 -1.35 -9.36
CA ILE A 89 -13.10 -2.37 -8.74
C ILE A 89 -12.37 -3.71 -8.65
N VAL A 90 -11.71 -4.15 -9.72
CA VAL A 90 -10.93 -5.40 -9.72
C VAL A 90 -9.82 -5.32 -8.68
N PHE A 91 -9.07 -4.22 -8.65
CA PHE A 91 -8.04 -3.99 -7.64
C PHE A 91 -8.60 -4.07 -6.19
N TYR A 92 -9.80 -3.53 -5.95
CA TYR A 92 -10.43 -3.57 -4.64
C TYR A 92 -10.93 -4.97 -4.28
N VAL A 93 -11.59 -5.67 -5.21
CA VAL A 93 -12.19 -7.00 -4.97
C VAL A 93 -11.14 -8.06 -4.66
N GLU A 94 -9.98 -8.01 -5.31
CA GLU A 94 -8.85 -8.90 -4.98
C GLU A 94 -8.36 -8.73 -3.53
N ARG A 95 -8.59 -7.57 -2.93
CA ARG A 95 -8.08 -7.19 -1.62
C ARG A 95 -9.16 -7.12 -0.55
N CYS A 96 -10.44 -7.14 -0.91
CA CYS A 96 -11.54 -6.96 0.05
C CYS A 96 -11.72 -8.17 0.97
N ASN A 97 -11.31 -9.36 0.54
CA ASN A 97 -11.37 -10.59 1.32
C ASN A 97 -10.19 -10.75 2.28
N LEU A 98 -9.22 -9.84 2.25
CA LEU A 98 -8.09 -9.87 3.18
C LEU A 98 -8.54 -9.45 4.58
N PRO A 99 -7.92 -10.01 5.64
CA PRO A 99 -8.26 -9.65 7.00
C PRO A 99 -8.04 -8.15 7.25
N GLN A 100 -8.94 -7.55 8.03
CA GLN A 100 -8.79 -6.15 8.49
C GLN A 100 -7.80 -6.09 9.65
N ILE A 101 -6.52 -6.35 9.35
CA ILE A 101 -5.41 -6.19 10.26
C ILE A 101 -4.36 -5.27 9.62
N ASN A 102 -3.67 -4.51 10.47
CA ASN A 102 -2.79 -3.42 10.06
C ASN A 102 -1.47 -3.40 10.85
N ASP A 103 -1.24 -4.42 11.68
CA ASP A 103 -0.06 -4.60 12.51
C ASP A 103 0.36 -6.06 12.41
N ILE A 104 1.49 -6.27 11.72
CA ILE A 104 2.00 -7.59 11.39
C ILE A 104 3.41 -7.71 11.94
N SER A 105 3.71 -8.83 12.61
CA SER A 105 5.05 -9.11 13.13
C SER A 105 5.48 -10.54 12.88
N THR A 106 6.78 -10.73 12.60
CA THR A 106 7.39 -12.07 12.56
C THR A 106 7.43 -12.76 13.92
N ASP A 107 7.42 -11.98 15.02
CA ASP A 107 7.29 -12.47 16.38
C ASP A 107 5.97 -11.99 16.98
N THR A 108 4.96 -12.84 16.99
CA THR A 108 3.64 -12.49 17.55
C THR A 108 3.54 -12.71 19.05
N VAL A 109 4.53 -13.38 19.66
CA VAL A 109 4.57 -13.65 21.11
C VAL A 109 5.29 -12.51 21.84
N SER A 110 6.42 -12.06 21.30
CA SER A 110 7.22 -10.94 21.79
C SER A 110 7.58 -10.02 20.63
N PRO A 111 6.60 -9.23 20.11
CA PRO A 111 6.82 -8.37 18.97
C PRO A 111 7.88 -7.31 19.24
N PRO A 112 8.73 -6.97 18.25
CA PRO A 112 9.63 -5.83 18.36
C PRO A 112 8.87 -4.55 18.73
N LEU A 113 9.40 -3.82 19.72
CA LEU A 113 8.80 -2.61 20.26
C LEU A 113 9.34 -1.37 19.55
N PHE A 114 8.48 -0.38 19.36
CA PHE A 114 8.85 0.91 18.81
C PHE A 114 9.30 1.88 19.91
N ILE A 115 10.42 2.55 19.66
CA ILE A 115 11.07 3.57 20.49
C ILE A 115 10.72 4.96 19.95
N ASN A 116 10.93 5.23 18.65
CA ASN A 116 10.72 6.57 18.08
C ASN A 116 9.31 6.75 17.52
N ALA A 117 8.72 5.70 16.93
CA ALA A 117 7.41 5.83 16.28
C ALA A 117 6.31 6.33 17.22
N THR A 118 6.42 6.07 18.53
CA THR A 118 5.53 6.58 19.59
C THR A 118 5.47 8.10 19.62
N PHE A 119 6.60 8.78 19.38
CA PHE A 119 6.70 10.24 19.34
C PHE A 119 6.39 10.84 17.95
N LEU A 120 6.53 10.04 16.89
CA LEU A 120 6.32 10.47 15.51
C LEU A 120 4.87 10.33 15.02
N ARG A 121 4.03 9.59 15.77
CA ARG A 121 2.61 9.42 15.45
C ARG A 121 1.78 10.57 16.00
N LYS A 122 0.77 10.97 15.23
CA LYS A 122 -0.28 11.89 15.70
C LYS A 122 -1.26 11.12 16.59
N SER A 123 -1.96 11.82 17.49
CA SER A 123 -2.95 11.21 18.39
C SER A 123 -4.14 10.54 17.68
N ASN A 124 -4.44 10.93 16.44
CA ASN A 124 -5.51 10.34 15.63
C ASN A 124 -5.05 9.13 14.78
N GLN A 125 -3.80 8.70 14.94
CA GLN A 125 -3.24 7.54 14.24
C GLN A 125 -3.39 6.28 15.09
N ASN A 126 -3.29 5.12 14.45
CA ASN A 126 -3.41 3.82 15.12
C ASN A 126 -2.43 3.71 16.30
N SER A 127 -2.84 3.02 17.37
CA SER A 127 -1.93 2.71 18.49
C SER A 127 -0.79 1.80 18.02
N LEU A 128 0.33 1.86 18.76
CA LEU A 128 1.46 0.95 18.64
C LEU A 128 1.38 -0.22 19.63
N ASP A 129 0.35 -0.26 20.47
CA ASP A 129 0.09 -1.39 21.37
C ASP A 129 -0.29 -2.61 20.53
N TYR A 130 0.50 -3.68 20.65
CA TYR A 130 0.25 -4.90 19.90
C TYR A 130 -0.98 -5.61 20.48
N ASN A 131 -1.96 -5.93 19.63
CA ASN A 131 -3.15 -6.67 20.04
C ASN A 131 -2.93 -8.19 19.81
N PRO A 132 -2.76 -9.03 20.84
CA PRO A 132 -2.47 -10.45 20.66
C PRO A 132 -3.55 -11.23 19.90
N LYS A 133 -4.80 -10.73 19.86
CA LYS A 133 -5.88 -11.37 19.09
C LYS A 133 -5.58 -11.40 17.58
N VAL A 134 -4.77 -10.46 17.08
CA VAL A 134 -4.39 -10.42 15.66
C VAL A 134 -3.43 -11.54 15.28
N ALA A 135 -2.71 -12.13 16.24
CA ALA A 135 -1.72 -13.18 15.98
C ALA A 135 -2.35 -14.42 15.33
N ALA A 136 -3.51 -14.86 15.82
CA ALA A 136 -4.23 -16.01 15.25
C ALA A 136 -4.72 -15.73 13.82
N ILE A 137 -5.25 -14.52 13.60
CA ILE A 137 -5.73 -14.07 12.28
C ILE A 137 -4.57 -13.96 11.29
N GLN A 138 -3.45 -13.36 11.72
CA GLN A 138 -2.23 -13.24 10.93
C GLN A 138 -1.71 -14.64 10.56
N LYS A 139 -1.62 -15.57 11.51
CA LYS A 139 -1.09 -16.92 11.25
C LYS A 139 -1.95 -17.68 10.22
N ALA A 140 -3.27 -17.48 10.23
CA ALA A 140 -4.17 -18.12 9.28
C ALA A 140 -4.08 -17.53 7.86
N ASN A 141 -3.82 -16.24 7.72
CA ASN A 141 -3.85 -15.53 6.44
C ASN A 141 -2.46 -15.27 5.83
N TYR A 142 -1.42 -15.21 6.66
CA TYR A 142 -0.05 -14.85 6.29
C TYR A 142 0.99 -15.79 6.95
N PRO A 143 0.90 -17.12 6.76
CA PRO A 143 1.82 -18.09 7.36
C PRO A 143 3.29 -17.94 6.90
N GLU A 144 3.53 -17.24 5.80
CA GLU A 144 4.84 -16.94 5.23
C GLU A 144 5.60 -15.82 5.97
N VAL A 145 4.92 -15.03 6.82
CA VAL A 145 5.55 -13.97 7.61
C VAL A 145 6.39 -14.61 8.72
N LYS A 146 7.69 -14.72 8.49
CA LYS A 146 8.65 -15.40 9.38
C LYS A 146 9.92 -14.58 9.58
N PRO A 147 10.61 -14.75 10.72
CA PRO A 147 11.90 -14.13 10.94
C PRO A 147 12.98 -14.80 10.10
N VAL A 148 14.09 -14.08 9.90
CA VAL A 148 15.30 -14.62 9.28
C VAL A 148 16.22 -15.14 10.36
N PHE A 149 16.78 -16.34 10.15
CA PHE A 149 17.84 -16.90 10.99
C PHE A 149 19.13 -17.01 10.19
N THR A 150 20.26 -16.67 10.81
CA THR A 150 21.56 -16.74 10.15
C THR A 150 22.69 -17.09 11.12
N ASP A 151 23.68 -17.82 10.60
CA ASP A 151 24.92 -18.16 11.31
C ASP A 151 26.02 -17.09 11.10
N LYS A 152 25.69 -15.97 10.44
CA LYS A 152 26.60 -14.84 10.26
C LYS A 152 26.76 -14.05 11.56
N ASP A 153 27.87 -13.30 11.64
CA ASP A 153 28.11 -12.38 12.75
C ASP A 153 26.97 -11.36 12.92
N ILE A 154 26.60 -11.09 14.18
CA ILE A 154 25.48 -10.20 14.51
C ILE A 154 25.70 -8.76 14.02
N LYS A 155 26.94 -8.26 14.03
CA LYS A 155 27.25 -6.92 13.54
C LYS A 155 27.06 -6.87 12.02
N LEU A 156 27.49 -7.92 11.32
CA LEU A 156 27.25 -8.03 9.87
C LEU A 156 25.76 -8.09 9.56
N ALA A 157 24.99 -8.90 10.28
CA ALA A 157 23.54 -9.00 10.10
C ALA A 157 22.84 -7.65 10.33
N TYR A 158 23.21 -6.94 11.40
CA TYR A 158 22.71 -5.61 11.69
C TYR A 158 23.05 -4.61 10.57
N GLN A 159 24.32 -4.57 10.12
CA GLN A 159 24.75 -3.68 9.04
C GLN A 159 24.02 -3.97 7.72
N LYS A 160 23.83 -5.24 7.37
CA LYS A 160 23.08 -5.64 6.17
C LYS A 160 21.60 -5.25 6.25
N THR A 161 21.02 -5.39 7.43
CA THR A 161 19.64 -4.96 7.70
C THR A 161 19.49 -3.45 7.54
N LEU A 162 20.37 -2.67 8.17
CA LEU A 162 20.38 -1.20 8.05
C LEU A 162 20.60 -0.75 6.61
N LYS A 163 21.55 -1.37 5.91
CA LYS A 163 21.84 -1.05 4.51
C LYS A 163 20.64 -1.32 3.60
N LEU A 164 19.91 -2.43 3.82
CA LEU A 164 18.73 -2.76 3.04
C LEU A 164 17.58 -1.74 3.24
N ILE A 165 17.39 -1.24 4.46
CA ILE A 165 16.43 -0.15 4.74
C ILE A 165 16.78 1.10 3.94
N GLN A 166 18.07 1.47 3.93
CA GLN A 166 18.57 2.62 3.17
C GLN A 166 18.41 2.41 1.66
N ASP A 167 18.74 1.22 1.15
CA ASP A 167 18.62 0.86 -0.27
C ASP A 167 17.17 0.89 -0.76
N LYS A 168 16.20 0.57 0.12
CA LYS A 168 14.76 0.71 -0.15
C LYS A 168 14.25 2.16 -0.06
N GLY A 169 15.10 3.11 0.32
CA GLY A 169 14.73 4.53 0.46
C GLY A 169 13.71 4.79 1.57
N TRP A 170 13.63 3.90 2.58
CA TRP A 170 12.76 4.13 3.72
C TRP A 170 13.32 5.25 4.60
N GLN A 171 12.44 6.02 5.21
CA GLN A 171 12.85 7.10 6.10
C GLN A 171 13.35 6.47 7.40
N LEU A 172 14.67 6.51 7.64
CA LEU A 172 15.26 6.02 8.88
C LEU A 172 14.84 6.93 10.04
N ASN A 173 14.15 6.36 11.03
CA ASN A 173 13.69 7.08 12.22
C ASN A 173 14.71 6.97 13.36
N GLY A 174 15.43 5.85 13.44
CA GLY A 174 16.52 5.63 14.40
C GLY A 174 17.21 4.29 14.21
N SER A 175 18.45 4.19 14.69
CA SER A 175 19.24 2.96 14.67
C SER A 175 20.02 2.83 15.98
N TYR A 176 19.87 1.69 16.64
CA TYR A 176 20.38 1.43 17.99
C TYR A 176 21.17 0.10 17.97
N PRO A 177 22.43 0.11 17.52
CA PRO A 177 23.22 -1.11 17.37
C PRO A 177 23.45 -1.83 18.70
N GLU A 178 23.57 -1.10 19.81
CA GLU A 178 23.82 -1.65 21.15
C GLU A 178 22.68 -2.56 21.65
N VAL A 179 21.45 -2.31 21.19
CA VAL A 179 20.26 -3.11 21.55
C VAL A 179 19.65 -3.83 20.34
N GLY A 180 20.32 -3.78 19.18
CA GLY A 180 19.90 -4.46 17.97
C GLY A 180 18.59 -3.97 17.34
N ILE A 181 18.21 -2.70 17.56
CA ILE A 181 16.93 -2.14 17.05
C ILE A 181 17.18 -1.17 15.88
N ILE A 182 16.38 -1.31 14.82
CA ILE A 182 16.34 -0.33 13.71
C ILE A 182 14.90 0.05 13.43
N GLU A 183 14.63 1.34 13.31
CA GLU A 183 13.30 1.88 13.02
C GLU A 183 13.28 2.73 11.77
N ALA A 184 12.23 2.55 10.96
CA ALA A 184 12.02 3.32 9.75
C ALA A 184 10.54 3.53 9.47
N THR A 185 10.24 4.51 8.61
CA THR A 185 8.91 4.72 8.05
C THR A 185 8.91 4.33 6.57
N ALA A 186 8.12 3.33 6.21
CA ALA A 186 7.87 2.93 4.83
C ALA A 186 6.64 3.69 4.28
N ARG A 187 6.64 3.96 2.97
CA ARG A 187 5.52 4.65 2.30
C ARG A 187 4.99 3.85 1.12
N THR A 188 3.67 3.81 0.96
CA THR A 188 3.06 3.21 -0.24
C THR A 188 3.29 4.09 -1.47
N PRO A 189 3.48 3.50 -2.66
CA PRO A 189 3.98 4.22 -3.82
C PRO A 189 2.97 5.16 -4.44
N ILE A 190 1.66 5.04 -4.21
CA ILE A 190 0.61 5.87 -4.86
C ILE A 190 0.10 6.97 -3.92
N PHE A 191 -0.39 6.58 -2.74
CA PHE A 191 -0.99 7.50 -1.78
C PHE A 191 -0.02 7.88 -0.64
N GLY A 192 1.17 7.29 -0.56
CA GLY A 192 2.11 7.65 0.49
C GLY A 192 1.60 7.33 1.90
N PHE A 193 0.71 6.33 2.04
CA PHE A 193 0.34 5.78 3.34
C PHE A 193 1.61 5.39 4.09
N ARG A 194 1.72 5.83 5.34
CA ARG A 194 2.90 5.62 6.17
C ARG A 194 2.67 4.41 7.06
N ASP A 195 3.64 3.50 7.02
CA ASP A 195 3.70 2.33 7.89
C ASP A 195 5.02 2.41 8.67
N ASP A 196 4.95 2.31 9.99
CA ASP A 196 6.15 2.27 10.83
C ASP A 196 6.67 0.84 10.88
N VAL A 197 7.97 0.71 10.67
CA VAL A 197 8.68 -0.55 10.66
C VAL A 197 9.71 -0.53 11.77
N VAL A 198 9.77 -1.61 12.54
CA VAL A 198 10.85 -1.87 13.49
C VAL A 198 11.45 -3.24 13.21
N LEU A 199 12.76 -3.32 13.30
CA LEU A 199 13.52 -4.57 13.21
C LEU A 199 14.29 -4.80 14.50
N ARG A 200 14.34 -6.06 14.92
CA ARG A 200 15.12 -6.53 16.06
C ARG A 200 16.10 -7.59 15.60
N VAL A 201 17.39 -7.34 15.81
CA VAL A 201 18.50 -8.24 15.49
C VAL A 201 19.07 -8.73 16.82
N ALA A 202 18.93 -10.01 17.12
CA ALA A 202 19.33 -10.58 18.41
C ALA A 202 19.90 -11.99 18.27
N MET A 203 20.72 -12.42 19.23
CA MET A 203 21.12 -13.82 19.36
C MET A 203 19.99 -14.62 19.99
N VAL A 204 19.57 -15.71 19.35
CA VAL A 204 18.58 -16.67 19.84
C VAL A 204 19.08 -18.07 19.54
N ASP A 205 19.21 -18.91 20.58
CA ASP A 205 19.65 -20.31 20.47
C ASP A 205 20.95 -20.49 19.68
N GLY A 206 21.91 -19.59 19.87
CA GLY A 206 23.22 -19.63 19.21
C GLY A 206 23.26 -19.10 17.78
N LYS A 207 22.13 -18.62 17.22
CA LYS A 207 22.04 -18.00 15.89
C LYS A 207 21.59 -16.55 15.97
N VAL A 208 21.87 -15.76 14.95
CA VAL A 208 21.28 -14.43 14.82
C VAL A 208 19.87 -14.57 14.25
N ARG A 209 18.89 -14.05 14.97
CA ARG A 209 17.49 -13.92 14.53
C ARG A 209 17.19 -12.45 14.22
N ILE A 210 16.61 -12.21 13.05
CA ILE A 210 16.11 -10.91 12.63
C ILE A 210 14.58 -10.97 12.58
N ASP A 211 13.94 -10.26 13.50
CA ASP A 211 12.50 -10.04 13.51
C ASP A 211 12.15 -8.69 12.90
N MET A 212 10.95 -8.59 12.34
CA MET A 212 10.39 -7.34 11.83
C MET A 212 8.93 -7.21 12.26
N ARG A 213 8.53 -5.98 12.57
CA ARG A 213 7.13 -5.58 12.74
C ARG A 213 6.85 -4.40 11.84
N SER A 214 5.69 -4.40 11.20
CA SER A 214 5.24 -3.35 10.30
C SER A 214 3.79 -3.00 10.66
N CYS A 215 3.58 -1.74 11.05
CA CYS A 215 2.30 -1.26 11.59
C CYS A 215 1.85 0.01 10.86
N SER A 216 0.65 -0.01 10.30
CA SER A 216 0.09 1.14 9.57
C SER A 216 -0.36 2.25 10.51
N ARG A 217 -0.08 3.50 10.13
CA ARG A 217 -0.51 4.67 10.92
C ARG A 217 -2.01 4.96 10.83
N VAL A 218 -2.67 4.54 9.76
CA VAL A 218 -4.11 4.81 9.53
C VAL A 218 -4.80 3.59 8.93
N GLY A 219 -6.12 3.52 9.09
CA GLY A 219 -6.96 2.44 8.57
C GLY A 219 -6.98 1.22 9.50
N THR A 220 -8.06 0.44 9.44
CA THR A 220 -8.24 -0.79 10.23
C THR A 220 -7.60 -2.02 9.56
N GLY A 221 -7.46 -1.98 8.23
CA GLY A 221 -6.72 -2.97 7.44
C GLY A 221 -5.75 -2.29 6.49
N ASP A 222 -4.77 -3.06 6.02
CA ASP A 222 -3.68 -2.56 5.17
C ASP A 222 -3.67 -3.20 3.76
N PHE A 223 -4.71 -3.95 3.40
CA PHE A 223 -4.80 -4.73 2.17
C PHE A 223 -3.62 -5.70 1.95
N GLY A 224 -3.05 -6.24 3.03
CA GLY A 224 -1.91 -7.16 3.01
C GLY A 224 -0.55 -6.49 2.76
N MET A 225 -0.46 -5.17 2.84
CA MET A 225 0.77 -4.44 2.52
C MET A 225 1.88 -4.68 3.55
N ASN A 226 1.58 -4.75 4.86
CA ASN A 226 2.57 -5.04 5.90
C ASN A 226 3.12 -6.46 5.78
N ALA A 227 2.25 -7.46 5.56
CA ALA A 227 2.68 -8.83 5.31
C ALA A 227 3.60 -8.92 4.08
N LYS A 228 3.16 -8.39 2.93
CA LYS A 228 3.98 -8.34 1.70
C LYS A 228 5.32 -7.62 1.91
N ARG A 229 5.32 -6.53 2.67
CA ARG A 229 6.54 -5.78 2.97
C ARG A 229 7.53 -6.61 3.78
N ILE A 230 7.07 -7.28 4.84
CA ILE A 230 7.91 -8.11 5.69
C ILE A 230 8.49 -9.26 4.87
N VAL A 231 7.66 -10.00 4.13
CA VAL A 231 8.11 -11.12 3.30
C VAL A 231 9.18 -10.68 2.31
N ASN A 232 8.91 -9.63 1.52
CA ASN A 232 9.88 -9.13 0.55
C ASN A 232 11.17 -8.64 1.22
N PHE A 233 11.08 -7.96 2.37
CA PHE A 233 12.25 -7.49 3.10
C PHE A 233 13.10 -8.66 3.61
N MET A 234 12.47 -9.68 4.20
CA MET A 234 13.16 -10.85 4.72
C MET A 234 13.82 -11.66 3.61
N THR A 235 13.14 -11.86 2.47
CA THR A 235 13.73 -12.53 1.30
C THR A 235 14.94 -11.77 0.76
N ASP A 236 14.84 -10.45 0.59
CA ASP A 236 15.97 -9.63 0.13
C ASP A 236 17.14 -9.63 1.13
N LEU A 237 16.84 -9.68 2.43
CA LEU A 237 17.83 -9.76 3.50
C LEU A 237 18.55 -11.10 3.48
N GLU A 238 17.82 -12.22 3.40
CA GLU A 238 18.39 -13.56 3.26
C GLU A 238 19.32 -13.65 2.05
N PHE A 239 18.90 -13.11 0.91
CA PHE A 239 19.76 -13.03 -0.27
C PHE A 239 21.03 -12.23 0.04
N SER A 240 20.91 -11.02 0.59
CA SER A 240 22.04 -10.14 0.91
C SER A 240 23.01 -10.70 1.95
N LEU A 241 22.54 -11.55 2.87
CA LEU A 241 23.36 -12.25 3.88
C LEU A 241 24.17 -13.39 3.27
N ASN A 242 23.65 -14.01 2.21
CA ASN A 242 24.25 -15.18 1.56
C ASN A 242 25.09 -14.83 0.32
N SER A 243 24.81 -13.70 -0.36
CA SER A 243 25.57 -13.23 -1.51
C SER A 243 27.00 -12.81 -1.14
N ARG A 244 27.97 -13.18 -1.98
CA ARG A 244 29.31 -12.57 -1.94
C ARG A 244 29.24 -11.16 -2.54
N PRO A 245 30.18 -10.26 -2.21
CA PRO A 245 30.16 -8.87 -2.71
C PRO A 245 30.03 -8.71 -4.23
N MET A 246 30.42 -9.72 -5.04
CA MET A 246 30.38 -9.68 -6.51
C MET A 246 29.07 -10.15 -7.17
N ASP A 247 28.13 -10.76 -6.44
CA ASP A 247 26.92 -11.34 -7.07
C ASP A 247 25.87 -10.29 -7.50
N ARG A 248 26.06 -9.02 -7.12
CA ARG A 248 25.11 -7.91 -7.41
C ARG A 248 25.11 -7.43 -8.87
N VAL A 249 26.09 -7.81 -9.69
CA VAL A 249 26.21 -7.31 -11.07
C VAL A 249 25.20 -7.97 -12.02
N HIS A 250 24.63 -9.13 -11.67
CA HIS A 250 23.80 -9.90 -12.60
C HIS A 250 22.28 -9.72 -12.45
N TYR A 251 21.79 -8.98 -11.45
CA TYR A 251 20.35 -8.86 -11.14
C TYR A 251 19.69 -7.53 -11.53
N LEU A 252 20.38 -6.65 -12.28
CA LEU A 252 19.80 -5.40 -12.81
C LEU A 252 19.44 -5.51 -14.31
N LYS A 253 18.77 -6.61 -14.70
CA LYS A 253 18.10 -6.72 -16.00
C LYS A 253 16.62 -6.89 -15.82
#